data_AF-A0A1J0R4S1-F1
#
_entry.id   AF-A0A1J0R4S1-F1
#
_cell.length_a   1.000
_cell.length_b   1.000
_cell.length_c   1.000
_cell.angle_alpha   90.00
_cell.angle_beta   90.00
_cell.angle_gamma   90.00
#
_symmetry.space_group_name_H-M   'P 1'
#
loop_
_entity.id
_entity.type
_entity.pdbx_description
1 polymer ?
#
loop_
_entity_poly.entity_id
_entity_poly.type
_entity_poly.pdbx_seq_one_letter_code
_entity_poly.pdbx_strand_id
1 'polypeptide(L)'
;MTPKATVAVTALLALALTAKKGTAAIPAGANEQEFGALCAIVDISRSDITINQFPDQTAALEGAVLALNMSLADESWQKRFSEDRAKKEWIKELPAGTTDPGYWKKSWPKWAAAAEKLGAEGTTLEIKNSGFETLNPIEKAGAKVSVAQIAAEAQFLTQQIAEKENVGKKHTAATVKAALNEAIYGVKQEAPPDFDPAKNYEGAETQAREAICVGLGSEAKTTTIAGAIYCICGQDNAQAEKVCARNQADTHKWTSSTNA
;
A
#
# COMPACT_ATOMS: atom_id res chain seq x y z
N MET A 1 -14.51 3.05 -8.71
CA MET A 1 -14.22 2.29 -7.47
C MET A 1 -14.49 0.84 -7.78
N THR A 2 -13.45 0.02 -7.80
CA THR A 2 -13.49 -1.36 -8.31
C THR A 2 -14.20 -2.30 -7.33
N PRO A 3 -15.21 -3.08 -7.76
CA PRO A 3 -16.10 -3.86 -6.90
C PRO A 3 -15.50 -5.22 -6.44
N LYS A 4 -14.18 -5.41 -6.57
CA LYS A 4 -13.55 -6.74 -6.40
C LYS A 4 -13.40 -7.17 -4.93
N ALA A 5 -13.31 -6.24 -3.99
CA ALA A 5 -13.15 -6.57 -2.58
C ALA A 5 -14.45 -7.12 -1.96
N THR A 6 -15.61 -6.57 -2.36
CA THR A 6 -16.93 -6.97 -1.86
C THR A 6 -17.28 -8.40 -2.23
N VAL A 7 -16.85 -8.86 -3.42
CA VAL A 7 -17.15 -10.20 -3.95
C VAL A 7 -16.34 -11.31 -3.24
N ALA A 8 -15.11 -11.01 -2.81
CA ALA A 8 -14.27 -12.00 -2.14
C ALA A 8 -14.74 -12.29 -0.70
N VAL A 9 -15.21 -11.26 0.02
CA VAL A 9 -15.75 -11.40 1.39
C VAL A 9 -17.09 -12.17 1.39
N THR A 10 -17.94 -11.95 0.39
CA THR A 10 -19.22 -12.67 0.24
C THR A 10 -19.02 -14.15 -0.06
N ALA A 11 -18.02 -14.51 -0.86
CA ALA A 11 -17.75 -15.91 -1.22
C ALA A 11 -17.25 -16.75 -0.03
N LEU A 12 -16.42 -16.17 0.84
CA LEU A 12 -15.93 -16.84 2.05
C LEU A 12 -17.04 -17.03 3.10
N LEU A 13 -17.93 -16.04 3.26
CA LEU A 13 -19.09 -16.15 4.16
C LEU A 13 -20.10 -17.20 3.66
N ALA A 14 -20.30 -17.30 2.33
CA ALA A 14 -21.23 -18.25 1.73
C ALA A 14 -20.79 -19.72 1.86
N LEU A 15 -19.48 -20.01 1.88
CA LEU A 15 -18.99 -21.36 2.13
C LEU A 15 -19.13 -21.78 3.60
N ALA A 16 -18.99 -20.85 4.55
CA ALA A 16 -19.13 -21.14 5.98
C ALA A 16 -20.59 -21.35 6.43
N LEU A 17 -21.58 -20.82 5.69
CA LEU A 17 -22.99 -20.76 6.12
C LEU A 17 -23.91 -21.85 5.53
N THR A 18 -23.39 -22.94 4.98
CA THR A 18 -24.23 -24.06 4.54
C THR A 18 -24.66 -24.97 5.70
N ALA A 19 -25.31 -24.37 6.71
CA ALA A 19 -25.92 -25.11 7.82
C ALA A 19 -27.18 -25.84 7.34
N LYS A 20 -27.17 -27.17 7.42
CA LYS A 20 -28.38 -28.00 7.26
C LYS A 20 -29.38 -27.63 8.35
N LYS A 21 -30.61 -27.28 7.97
CA LYS A 21 -31.74 -27.13 8.90
C LYS A 21 -32.04 -28.50 9.55
N GLY A 22 -31.53 -28.69 10.76
CA GLY A 22 -31.89 -29.81 11.65
C GLY A 22 -32.42 -29.25 12.97
N THR A 23 -33.58 -29.71 13.40
CA THR A 23 -34.27 -29.32 14.64
C THR A 23 -33.65 -29.95 15.89
N ALA A 24 -32.32 -29.95 16.00
CA ALA A 24 -31.59 -30.39 17.19
C ALA A 24 -30.74 -29.23 17.72
N ALA A 25 -30.59 -29.14 19.04
CA ALA A 25 -29.73 -28.13 19.68
C ALA A 25 -28.32 -28.17 19.07
N ILE A 26 -27.74 -27.01 18.80
CA ILE A 26 -26.38 -26.90 18.28
C ILE A 26 -25.41 -27.43 19.36
N PRO A 27 -24.61 -28.47 19.08
CA PRO A 27 -23.74 -29.04 20.10
C PRO A 27 -22.60 -28.09 20.46
N ALA A 28 -22.03 -28.28 21.64
CA ALA A 28 -20.83 -27.55 22.06
C ALA A 28 -19.67 -27.78 21.07
N GLY A 29 -19.03 -26.69 20.64
CA GLY A 29 -17.95 -26.68 19.65
C GLY A 29 -18.39 -26.85 18.20
N ALA A 30 -19.70 -26.81 17.89
CA ALA A 30 -20.17 -26.96 16.51
C ALA A 30 -19.64 -25.89 15.55
N ASN A 31 -19.34 -24.68 16.05
CA ASN A 31 -18.85 -23.56 15.26
C ASN A 31 -17.36 -23.26 15.52
N GLU A 32 -16.61 -24.19 16.11
CA GLU A 32 -15.21 -23.97 16.50
C GLU A 32 -14.31 -23.66 15.29
N GLN A 33 -14.58 -24.30 14.15
CA GLN A 33 -13.83 -24.07 12.91
C GLN A 33 -14.11 -22.66 12.35
N GLU A 34 -15.37 -22.27 12.27
CA GLU A 34 -15.82 -20.97 11.77
C GLU A 34 -15.33 -19.85 12.69
N PHE A 35 -15.45 -20.05 14.00
CA PHE A 35 -14.93 -19.13 15.01
C PHE A 35 -13.41 -18.96 14.88
N GLY A 36 -12.66 -20.07 14.76
CA GLY A 36 -11.21 -20.02 14.57
C GLY A 36 -10.80 -19.24 13.31
N ALA A 37 -11.52 -19.43 12.19
CA ALA A 37 -11.27 -18.70 10.95
C ALA A 37 -11.54 -17.19 11.09
N LEU A 38 -12.63 -16.80 11.76
CA LEU A 38 -12.96 -15.40 12.00
C LEU A 38 -11.96 -14.75 12.98
N CYS A 39 -11.55 -15.46 14.04
CA CYS A 39 -10.51 -15.01 14.97
C CYS A 39 -9.17 -14.79 14.28
N ALA A 40 -8.77 -15.66 13.34
CA ALA A 40 -7.53 -15.46 12.60
C ALA A 40 -7.51 -14.11 11.85
N ILE A 41 -8.66 -13.64 11.34
CA ILE A 41 -8.76 -12.32 10.69
C ILE A 41 -8.65 -11.19 11.73
N VAL A 42 -9.26 -11.36 12.90
CA VAL A 42 -9.13 -10.40 14.02
C VAL A 42 -7.68 -10.33 14.50
N ASP A 43 -6.97 -11.45 14.58
CA ASP A 43 -5.58 -11.49 15.00
C ASP A 43 -4.65 -10.80 13.99
N ILE A 44 -4.96 -10.86 12.69
CA ILE A 44 -4.25 -10.08 11.67
C ILE A 44 -4.37 -8.57 11.92
N SER A 45 -5.53 -8.06 12.35
CA SER A 45 -5.68 -6.62 12.63
C SER A 45 -4.95 -6.15 13.89
N ARG A 46 -4.77 -7.05 14.85
CA ARG A 46 -4.04 -6.82 16.10
C ARG A 46 -2.53 -6.96 15.95
N SER A 47 -2.08 -7.68 14.93
CA SER A 47 -0.66 -7.90 14.67
C SER A 47 0.05 -6.64 14.16
N ASP A 48 1.37 -6.63 14.28
CA ASP A 48 2.19 -5.59 13.66
C ASP A 48 2.25 -5.80 12.15
N ILE A 49 1.84 -4.76 11.41
CA ILE A 49 1.79 -4.77 9.95
C ILE A 49 3.04 -4.09 9.43
N THR A 50 3.91 -4.87 8.78
CA THR A 50 5.08 -4.35 8.07
C THR A 50 4.73 -4.16 6.59
N ILE A 51 4.93 -2.95 6.08
CA ILE A 51 4.81 -2.65 4.65
C ILE A 51 6.21 -2.48 4.06
N ASN A 52 6.53 -3.27 3.04
CA ASN A 52 7.78 -3.16 2.30
C ASN A 52 7.93 -1.75 1.71
N GLN A 53 9.08 -1.13 1.97
CA GLN A 53 9.39 0.20 1.44
C GLN A 53 9.90 0.11 0.01
N PHE A 54 9.66 1.17 -0.75
CA PHE A 54 10.30 1.35 -2.05
C PHE A 54 11.80 1.63 -1.86
N PRO A 55 12.65 1.30 -2.85
CA PRO A 55 14.07 1.65 -2.79
C PRO A 55 14.26 3.17 -2.62
N ASP A 56 15.07 3.56 -1.64
CA ASP A 56 15.35 4.96 -1.29
C ASP A 56 16.45 5.60 -2.16
N GLN A 57 17.27 4.78 -2.80
CA GLN A 57 18.44 5.21 -3.57
C GLN A 57 18.17 5.47 -5.06
N THR A 58 16.95 5.27 -5.56
CA THR A 58 16.64 5.38 -7.00
C THR A 58 17.02 6.74 -7.58
N ALA A 59 16.67 7.84 -6.90
CA ALA A 59 17.01 9.19 -7.36
C ALA A 59 18.53 9.48 -7.32
N ALA A 60 19.24 8.93 -6.32
CA ALA A 60 20.68 9.10 -6.20
C ALA A 60 21.43 8.38 -7.34
N LEU A 61 20.99 7.16 -7.68
CA LEU A 61 21.49 6.36 -8.80
C LEU A 61 21.20 7.02 -10.15
N GLU A 62 19.96 7.47 -10.39
CA GLU A 62 19.61 8.23 -11.59
C GLU A 62 20.52 9.46 -11.73
N GLY A 63 20.68 10.24 -10.67
CA GLY A 63 21.54 11.41 -10.67
C GLY A 63 23.01 11.09 -10.96
N ALA A 64 23.54 9.95 -10.48
CA ALA A 64 24.91 9.53 -10.77
C ALA A 64 25.10 9.18 -12.26
N VAL A 65 24.16 8.42 -12.84
CA VAL A 65 24.16 8.07 -14.26
C VAL A 65 24.04 9.33 -15.13
N LEU A 66 23.16 10.26 -14.76
CA LEU A 66 23.01 11.53 -15.49
C LEU A 66 24.24 12.42 -15.39
N ALA A 67 24.92 12.46 -14.24
CA ALA A 67 26.17 13.20 -14.08
C ALA A 67 27.29 12.60 -14.95
N LEU A 68 27.38 11.27 -15.01
CA LEU A 68 28.30 10.59 -15.92
C LEU A 68 27.98 10.93 -17.39
N ASN A 69 26.71 10.88 -17.79
CA ASN A 69 26.29 11.26 -19.15
C ASN A 69 26.65 12.74 -19.45
N MET A 70 26.45 13.64 -18.50
CA MET A 70 26.82 15.05 -18.64
C MET A 70 28.34 15.24 -18.79
N SER A 71 29.16 14.44 -18.10
CA SER A 71 30.63 14.52 -18.21
C SER A 71 31.17 14.14 -19.60
N LEU A 72 30.46 13.24 -20.29
CA LEU A 72 30.77 12.79 -21.65
C LEU A 72 30.20 13.70 -22.74
N ALA A 73 29.31 14.63 -22.38
CA ALA A 73 28.77 15.61 -23.32
C ALA A 73 29.85 16.57 -23.80
N ASP A 74 29.63 17.19 -24.96
CA ASP A 74 30.59 18.14 -25.51
C ASP A 74 30.64 19.41 -24.66
N GLU A 75 31.78 20.09 -24.62
CA GLU A 75 31.96 21.27 -23.77
C GLU A 75 30.93 22.38 -24.06
N SER A 76 30.56 22.55 -25.34
CA SER A 76 29.52 23.49 -25.77
C SER A 76 28.14 23.14 -25.23
N TRP A 77 27.84 21.86 -24.97
CA TRP A 77 26.62 21.42 -24.31
C TRP A 77 26.67 21.69 -22.81
N GLN A 78 27.77 21.33 -22.14
CA GLN A 78 27.95 21.54 -20.71
C GLN A 78 27.86 23.03 -20.32
N LYS A 79 28.43 23.91 -21.15
CA LYS A 79 28.38 25.37 -20.97
C LYS A 79 26.97 25.97 -21.02
N ARG A 80 25.97 25.25 -21.54
CA ARG A 80 24.57 25.69 -21.49
C ARG A 80 23.98 25.69 -20.09
N PHE A 81 24.59 24.98 -19.14
CA PHE A 81 24.12 24.87 -17.77
C PHE A 81 24.91 25.74 -16.80
N SER A 82 26.14 26.12 -17.14
CA SER A 82 26.95 27.09 -16.42
C SER A 82 28.16 27.49 -17.28
N GLU A 83 28.42 28.79 -17.45
CA GLU A 83 29.61 29.27 -18.16
C GLU A 83 30.91 28.93 -17.39
N ASP A 84 30.82 28.95 -16.06
CA ASP A 84 31.89 28.57 -15.15
C ASP A 84 31.31 27.74 -13.99
N ARG A 85 31.54 26.42 -14.06
CA ARG A 85 31.08 25.48 -13.03
C ARG A 85 31.65 25.79 -11.64
N ALA A 86 32.83 26.41 -11.55
CA ALA A 86 33.45 26.77 -10.27
C ALA A 86 32.66 27.88 -9.55
N LYS A 87 31.98 28.75 -10.32
CA LYS A 87 31.12 29.81 -9.78
C LYS A 87 29.74 29.29 -9.35
N LYS A 88 29.38 28.05 -9.71
CA LYS A 88 28.11 27.39 -9.36
C LYS A 88 26.86 28.18 -9.79
N GLU A 89 26.97 28.94 -10.87
CA GLU A 89 25.86 29.66 -11.50
C GLU A 89 25.12 28.70 -12.45
N TRP A 90 24.15 27.96 -11.91
CA TRP A 90 23.43 26.91 -12.64
C TRP A 90 22.15 27.43 -13.30
N ILE A 91 22.02 27.20 -14.61
CA ILE A 91 20.84 27.54 -15.40
C ILE A 91 19.83 26.38 -15.28
N LYS A 92 18.92 26.48 -14.30
CA LYS A 92 17.99 25.40 -13.92
C LYS A 92 16.75 25.26 -14.82
N GLU A 93 16.46 26.29 -15.60
CA GLU A 93 15.33 26.34 -16.52
C GLU A 93 15.82 26.58 -17.95
N LEU A 94 15.10 26.03 -18.93
CA LEU A 94 15.41 26.25 -20.34
C LEU A 94 15.38 27.76 -20.66
N PRO A 95 16.47 28.38 -21.13
CA PRO A 95 16.51 29.81 -21.40
C PRO A 95 15.44 30.25 -22.40
N ALA A 96 14.81 31.40 -22.10
CA ALA A 96 13.83 32.00 -22.99
C ALA A 96 14.41 32.21 -24.41
N GLY A 97 13.62 31.89 -25.43
CA GLY A 97 14.05 31.96 -26.83
C GLY A 97 14.79 30.72 -27.36
N THR A 98 15.08 29.72 -26.51
CA THR A 98 15.62 28.43 -26.98
C THR A 98 14.52 27.60 -27.61
N THR A 99 14.72 27.13 -28.85
CA THR A 99 13.80 26.18 -29.50
C THR A 99 13.80 24.85 -28.76
N ASP A 100 12.64 24.44 -28.26
CA ASP A 100 12.46 23.12 -27.67
C ASP A 100 12.07 22.10 -28.75
N PRO A 101 12.88 21.05 -29.02
CA PRO A 101 12.52 19.96 -29.93
C PRO A 101 11.42 19.03 -29.38
N GLY A 102 10.84 19.33 -28.22
CA GLY A 102 9.68 18.65 -27.63
C GLY A 102 9.95 18.01 -26.26
N TYR A 103 11.22 17.91 -25.84
CA TYR A 103 11.62 17.24 -24.59
C TYR A 103 12.64 18.02 -23.77
N TRP A 104 13.20 19.12 -24.30
CA TRP A 104 14.23 19.89 -23.59
C TRP A 104 13.64 20.56 -22.38
N LYS A 105 12.48 21.22 -22.49
CA LYS A 105 11.86 21.88 -21.33
C LYS A 105 11.61 20.91 -20.17
N LYS A 106 11.18 19.68 -20.46
CA LYS A 106 10.97 18.63 -19.45
C LYS A 106 12.28 18.10 -18.85
N SER A 107 13.32 17.99 -19.66
CA SER A 107 14.59 17.34 -19.27
C SER A 107 15.61 18.32 -18.68
N TRP A 108 15.46 19.61 -18.96
CA TRP A 108 16.41 20.65 -18.57
C TRP A 108 16.72 20.68 -17.08
N PRO A 109 15.72 20.63 -16.15
CA PRO A 109 16.02 20.62 -14.73
C PRO A 109 16.88 19.42 -14.30
N LYS A 110 16.65 18.25 -14.91
CA LYS A 110 17.46 17.04 -14.65
C LYS A 110 18.89 17.18 -15.18
N TRP A 111 19.07 17.77 -16.36
CA TRP A 111 20.39 18.03 -16.93
C TRP A 111 21.14 19.10 -16.13
N ALA A 112 20.48 20.16 -15.69
CA ALA A 112 21.05 21.17 -14.82
C ALA A 112 21.51 20.57 -13.48
N ALA A 113 20.67 19.72 -12.86
CA ALA A 113 21.05 19.00 -11.64
C ALA A 113 22.23 18.03 -11.86
N ALA A 114 22.32 17.38 -13.03
CA ALA A 114 23.45 16.53 -13.39
C ALA A 114 24.74 17.33 -13.59
N ALA A 115 24.66 18.51 -14.21
CA ALA A 115 25.78 19.43 -14.35
C ALA A 115 26.24 19.97 -13.00
N GLU A 116 25.29 20.30 -12.11
CA GLU A 116 25.54 20.71 -10.72
C GLU A 116 26.26 19.60 -9.95
N LYS A 117 25.78 18.36 -10.05
CA LYS A 117 26.39 17.19 -9.41
C LYS A 117 27.79 16.91 -9.95
N LEU A 118 28.02 17.08 -11.25
CA LEU A 118 29.35 16.97 -11.87
C LEU A 118 30.32 18.02 -11.30
N GLY A 119 29.85 19.23 -10.98
CA GLY A 119 30.65 20.28 -10.34
C GLY A 119 31.01 20.02 -8.88
N ALA A 120 30.46 18.96 -8.25
CA ALA A 120 30.81 18.58 -6.89
C ALA A 120 32.12 17.77 -6.85
N GLU A 121 32.97 18.03 -5.85
CA GLU A 121 34.30 17.44 -5.72
C GLU A 121 34.29 15.91 -5.71
N GLY A 122 33.34 15.29 -4.99
CA GLY A 122 33.21 13.82 -4.90
C GLY A 122 32.88 13.15 -6.23
N THR A 123 31.86 13.66 -6.94
CA THR A 123 31.44 13.11 -8.25
C THR A 123 32.56 13.22 -9.29
N THR A 124 33.31 14.33 -9.27
CA THR A 124 34.45 14.52 -10.18
C THR A 124 35.52 13.46 -9.94
N LEU A 125 35.81 13.12 -8.68
CA LEU A 125 36.76 12.06 -8.34
C LEU A 125 36.29 10.68 -8.79
N GLU A 126 35.01 10.36 -8.65
CA GLU A 126 34.44 9.08 -9.12
C GLU A 126 34.56 8.91 -10.63
N ILE A 127 34.24 9.96 -11.41
CA ILE A 127 34.35 9.96 -12.88
C ILE A 127 35.82 9.91 -13.34
N LYS A 128 36.72 10.54 -12.59
CA LYS A 128 38.18 10.40 -12.82
C LYS A 128 38.63 8.97 -12.62
N ASN A 129 38.21 8.36 -11.51
CA ASN A 129 38.60 7.01 -11.13
C ASN A 129 38.01 5.92 -12.03
N SER A 130 36.93 6.20 -12.76
CA SER A 130 36.34 5.25 -13.70
C SER A 130 37.07 5.16 -15.05
N GLY A 131 38.10 5.97 -15.29
CA GLY A 131 38.91 5.93 -16.52
C GLY A 131 38.24 6.56 -17.75
N PHE A 132 37.08 7.21 -17.60
CA PHE A 132 36.39 7.86 -18.72
C PHE A 132 37.16 9.07 -19.27
N GLU A 133 37.95 9.76 -18.43
CA GLU A 133 38.80 10.87 -18.86
C GLU A 133 39.99 10.43 -19.72
N THR A 134 40.41 9.16 -19.61
CA THR A 134 41.56 8.61 -20.36
C THR A 134 41.19 8.01 -21.72
N LEU A 135 39.89 7.97 -22.05
CA LEU A 135 39.42 7.43 -23.32
C LEU A 135 39.89 8.27 -24.50
N ASN A 136 40.31 7.58 -25.57
CA ASN A 136 40.59 8.25 -26.84
C ASN A 136 39.28 8.74 -27.50
N PRO A 137 39.33 9.60 -28.54
CA PRO A 137 38.13 10.18 -29.13
C PRO A 137 37.09 9.17 -29.63
N ILE A 138 37.54 8.02 -30.18
CA ILE A 138 36.65 6.97 -30.70
C ILE A 138 35.96 6.24 -29.54
N GLU A 139 36.73 5.88 -28.51
CA GLU A 139 36.19 5.25 -27.31
C GLU A 139 35.22 6.17 -26.57
N LYS A 140 35.54 7.46 -26.48
CA LYS A 140 34.67 8.47 -25.86
C LYS A 140 33.35 8.61 -26.63
N ALA A 141 33.39 8.57 -27.97
CA ALA A 141 32.17 8.59 -28.78
C ALA A 141 31.31 7.33 -28.55
N GLY A 142 31.92 6.15 -28.45
CA GLY A 142 31.22 4.92 -28.09
C GLY A 142 30.60 4.98 -26.69
N ALA A 143 31.39 5.40 -25.69
CA ALA A 143 30.94 5.56 -24.31
C ALA A 143 29.78 6.55 -24.19
N LYS A 144 29.83 7.67 -24.92
CA LYS A 144 28.75 8.68 -24.96
C LYS A 144 27.42 8.05 -25.41
N VAL A 145 27.44 7.21 -26.45
CA VAL A 145 26.22 6.52 -26.93
C VAL A 145 25.69 5.55 -25.89
N SER A 146 26.55 4.68 -25.34
CA SER A 146 26.12 3.68 -24.35
C SER A 146 25.62 4.32 -23.06
N VAL A 147 26.33 5.32 -22.54
CA VAL A 147 25.90 6.03 -21.32
C VAL A 147 24.63 6.83 -21.55
N ALA A 148 24.42 7.42 -22.73
CA ALA A 148 23.17 8.11 -23.05
C ALA A 148 21.97 7.14 -23.06
N GLN A 149 22.15 5.91 -23.55
CA GLN A 149 21.11 4.87 -23.49
C GLN A 149 20.81 4.46 -22.05
N ILE A 150 21.84 4.21 -21.23
CA ILE A 150 21.68 3.87 -19.80
C ILE A 150 21.01 5.03 -19.05
N ALA A 151 21.36 6.27 -19.36
CA ALA A 151 20.74 7.46 -18.78
C ALA A 151 19.24 7.55 -19.11
N ALA A 152 18.86 7.30 -20.37
CA ALA A 152 17.46 7.29 -20.77
C ALA A 152 16.68 6.17 -20.05
N GLU A 153 17.26 4.98 -19.94
CA GLU A 153 16.65 3.86 -19.21
C GLU A 153 16.52 4.15 -17.71
N ALA A 154 17.56 4.72 -17.08
CA ALA A 154 17.52 5.11 -15.68
C ALA A 154 16.42 6.15 -15.40
N GLN A 155 16.23 7.11 -16.30
CA GLN A 155 15.14 8.08 -16.21
C GLN A 155 13.77 7.42 -16.34
N PHE A 156 13.61 6.49 -17.28
CA PHE A 156 12.37 5.75 -17.50
C PHE A 156 12.01 4.87 -16.30
N LEU A 157 12.97 4.09 -15.79
CA LEU A 157 12.78 3.24 -14.60
C LEU A 157 12.48 4.07 -13.36
N THR A 158 13.17 5.19 -13.15
CA THR A 158 12.90 6.08 -12.00
C THR A 158 11.49 6.66 -12.07
N GLN A 159 11.01 7.03 -13.26
CA GLN A 159 9.62 7.46 -13.43
C GLN A 159 8.64 6.33 -13.08
N GLN A 160 8.85 5.12 -13.59
CA GLN A 160 7.98 3.97 -13.27
C GLN A 160 7.99 3.62 -11.78
N ILE A 161 9.14 3.72 -11.12
CA ILE A 161 9.26 3.51 -9.67
C ILE A 161 8.46 4.57 -8.92
N ALA A 162 8.59 5.85 -9.28
CA ALA A 162 7.85 6.94 -8.63
C ALA A 162 6.32 6.79 -8.82
N GLU A 163 5.87 6.34 -10.00
CA GLU A 163 4.45 6.06 -10.26
C GLU A 163 3.93 4.93 -9.35
N LYS A 164 4.67 3.83 -9.24
CA LYS A 164 4.32 2.72 -8.34
C LYS A 164 4.39 3.14 -6.87
N GLU A 165 5.37 3.93 -6.49
CA GLU A 165 5.55 4.48 -5.15
C GLU A 165 4.37 5.37 -4.75
N ASN A 166 3.90 6.25 -5.64
CA ASN A 166 2.73 7.10 -5.39
C ASN A 166 1.44 6.29 -5.18
N VAL A 167 1.31 5.13 -5.84
CA VAL A 167 0.20 4.20 -5.59
C VAL A 167 0.41 3.48 -4.26
N GLY A 168 1.61 2.96 -4.01
CA GLY A 168 1.96 2.17 -2.82
C GLY A 168 1.95 2.96 -1.51
N LYS A 169 2.33 4.24 -1.52
CA LYS A 169 2.33 5.15 -0.34
C LYS A 169 0.94 5.32 0.29
N LYS A 170 -0.13 5.03 -0.46
CA LYS A 170 -1.50 5.01 0.07
C LYS A 170 -1.75 3.85 1.04
N HIS A 171 -0.89 2.84 1.04
CA HIS A 171 -0.95 1.66 1.89
C HIS A 171 0.13 1.74 2.97
N THR A 172 -0.20 2.40 4.08
CA THR A 172 0.59 2.39 5.32
C THR A 172 0.02 1.36 6.30
N ALA A 173 0.82 0.96 7.30
CA ALA A 173 0.33 0.11 8.39
C ALA A 173 -0.96 0.67 9.02
N ALA A 174 -1.00 1.99 9.28
CA ALA A 174 -2.18 2.68 9.81
C ALA A 174 -3.40 2.55 8.89
N THR A 175 -3.24 2.77 7.57
CA THR A 175 -4.37 2.65 6.62
C THR A 175 -4.88 1.22 6.48
N VAL A 176 -3.98 0.23 6.57
CA VAL A 176 -4.35 -1.19 6.54
C VAL A 176 -5.08 -1.57 7.83
N LYS A 177 -4.56 -1.17 9.00
CA LYS A 177 -5.24 -1.39 10.29
C LYS A 177 -6.63 -0.74 10.30
N ALA A 178 -6.75 0.49 9.80
CA ALA A 178 -8.04 1.16 9.69
C ALA A 178 -9.03 0.44 8.78
N ALA A 179 -8.58 -0.09 7.64
CA ALA A 179 -9.43 -0.88 6.74
C ALA A 179 -9.83 -2.24 7.35
N LEU A 180 -8.92 -2.89 8.09
CA LEU A 180 -9.23 -4.13 8.81
C LEU A 180 -10.26 -3.88 9.91
N ASN A 181 -10.11 -2.81 10.70
CA ASN A 181 -11.08 -2.48 11.75
C ASN A 181 -12.44 -2.03 11.18
N GLU A 182 -12.47 -1.40 10.01
CA GLU A 182 -13.72 -1.11 9.29
C GLU A 182 -14.44 -2.42 8.92
N ALA A 183 -13.73 -3.42 8.39
CA ALA A 183 -14.30 -4.73 8.09
C ALA A 183 -14.68 -5.55 9.34
N ILE A 184 -13.90 -5.43 10.42
CA ILE A 184 -14.12 -6.23 11.63
C ILE A 184 -15.22 -5.64 12.50
N TYR A 185 -15.23 -4.33 12.71
CA TYR A 185 -16.07 -3.65 13.70
C TYR A 185 -17.03 -2.62 13.10
N GLY A 186 -16.98 -2.38 11.79
CA GLY A 186 -17.78 -1.33 11.14
C GLY A 186 -17.25 0.09 11.34
N VAL A 187 -16.05 0.24 11.96
CA VAL A 187 -15.47 1.55 12.29
C VAL A 187 -14.07 1.67 11.73
N LYS A 188 -13.88 2.70 10.90
CA LYS A 188 -12.60 2.99 10.26
C LYS A 188 -11.67 3.78 11.18
N GLN A 189 -10.80 3.09 11.89
CA GLN A 189 -9.79 3.68 12.76
C GLN A 189 -8.60 2.74 12.99
N GLU A 190 -7.42 3.29 13.27
CA GLU A 190 -6.20 2.49 13.43
C GLU A 190 -6.23 1.61 14.69
N ALA A 191 -6.60 2.18 15.84
CA ALA A 191 -6.73 1.42 17.08
C ALA A 191 -7.97 0.52 17.03
N PRO A 192 -7.91 -0.75 17.49
CA PRO A 192 -9.09 -1.60 17.57
C PRO A 192 -10.18 -0.92 18.42
N PRO A 193 -11.38 -0.67 17.87
CA PRO A 193 -12.51 -0.18 18.66
C PRO A 193 -13.06 -1.29 19.56
N ASP A 194 -13.80 -0.88 20.59
CA ASP A 194 -14.68 -1.80 21.30
C ASP A 194 -15.83 -2.25 20.39
N PHE A 195 -16.42 -3.39 20.69
CA PHE A 195 -17.60 -3.87 19.99
C PHE A 195 -18.79 -2.95 20.29
N ASP A 196 -19.41 -2.43 19.22
CA ASP A 196 -20.61 -1.60 19.29
C ASP A 196 -21.70 -2.24 18.40
N PRO A 197 -22.80 -2.76 18.97
CA PRO A 197 -23.90 -3.32 18.20
C PRO A 197 -24.42 -2.39 17.10
N ALA A 198 -24.48 -1.07 17.35
CA ALA A 198 -24.98 -0.09 16.39
C ALA A 198 -24.04 0.13 15.19
N LYS A 199 -22.79 -0.36 15.27
CA LYS A 199 -21.81 -0.35 14.16
C LYS A 199 -21.71 -1.68 13.45
N ASN A 200 -22.08 -2.76 14.14
CA ASN A 200 -21.93 -4.12 13.62
C ASN A 200 -23.22 -4.66 13.00
N TYR A 201 -24.36 -4.05 13.32
CA TYR A 201 -25.69 -4.43 12.86
C TYR A 201 -26.47 -3.27 12.25
N GLU A 202 -27.28 -3.57 11.23
CA GLU A 202 -28.31 -2.67 10.72
C GLU A 202 -29.65 -2.92 11.45
N GLY A 203 -30.28 -1.85 11.94
CA GLY A 203 -31.58 -1.91 12.61
C GLY A 203 -31.51 -1.59 14.11
N ALA A 204 -32.63 -1.78 14.80
CA ALA A 204 -32.70 -1.53 16.24
C ALA A 204 -32.05 -2.67 17.04
N GLU A 205 -31.35 -2.32 18.13
CA GLU A 205 -30.67 -3.25 19.04
C GLU A 205 -31.61 -4.26 19.73
N THR A 206 -32.92 -4.04 19.63
CA THR A 206 -33.98 -4.89 20.24
C THR A 206 -34.49 -6.00 19.32
N GLN A 207 -33.91 -6.16 18.12
CA GLN A 207 -34.35 -7.19 17.17
C GLN A 207 -33.88 -8.59 17.58
N ALA A 208 -34.69 -9.60 17.24
CA ALA A 208 -34.35 -11.00 17.47
C ALA A 208 -33.08 -11.41 16.70
N ARG A 209 -32.37 -12.41 17.22
CA ARG A 209 -31.12 -12.91 16.63
C ARG A 209 -31.28 -13.30 15.17
N GLU A 210 -32.36 -13.99 14.81
CA GLU A 210 -32.62 -14.42 13.44
C GLU A 210 -32.84 -13.23 12.49
N ALA A 211 -33.31 -12.09 13.01
CA ALA A 211 -33.53 -10.89 12.22
C ALA A 211 -32.25 -10.07 12.02
N ILE A 212 -31.29 -10.14 12.94
CA ILE A 212 -29.99 -9.43 12.87
C ILE A 212 -28.94 -10.28 12.17
N CYS A 213 -28.89 -11.59 12.43
CA CYS A 213 -27.88 -12.52 11.94
C CYS A 213 -28.12 -12.98 10.51
N VAL A 214 -28.35 -12.01 9.63
CA VAL A 214 -28.48 -12.18 8.18
C VAL A 214 -27.26 -11.53 7.54
N GLY A 215 -26.35 -12.35 6.99
CA GLY A 215 -25.05 -11.88 6.48
C GLY A 215 -24.94 -11.75 4.96
N LEU A 216 -25.99 -12.11 4.21
CA LEU A 216 -25.97 -12.19 2.75
C LEU A 216 -27.28 -11.70 2.14
N GLY A 217 -27.22 -11.15 0.93
CA GLY A 217 -28.39 -10.68 0.18
C GLY A 217 -28.76 -9.21 0.47
N SER A 218 -29.84 -8.74 -0.15
CA SER A 218 -30.35 -7.36 0.02
C SER A 218 -30.90 -7.05 1.41
N GLU A 219 -31.05 -8.07 2.24
CA GLU A 219 -31.54 -7.99 3.62
C GLU A 219 -30.40 -8.21 4.64
N ALA A 220 -29.14 -8.18 4.20
CA ALA A 220 -28.00 -8.35 5.10
C ALA A 220 -28.00 -7.25 6.17
N LYS A 221 -28.08 -7.67 7.44
CA LYS A 221 -28.04 -6.77 8.60
C LYS A 221 -26.77 -6.93 9.42
N THR A 222 -26.01 -8.00 9.22
CA THR A 222 -24.69 -8.18 9.82
C THR A 222 -23.64 -8.18 8.72
N THR A 223 -22.83 -7.12 8.64
CA THR A 223 -21.84 -6.93 7.57
C THR A 223 -20.40 -6.94 8.06
N THR A 224 -20.20 -7.20 9.36
CA THR A 224 -18.91 -7.12 10.06
C THR A 224 -18.48 -8.48 10.63
N ILE A 225 -17.17 -8.70 10.78
CA ILE A 225 -16.64 -9.95 11.34
C ILE A 225 -16.99 -10.10 12.83
N ALA A 226 -16.87 -9.04 13.63
CA ALA A 226 -17.23 -9.09 15.04
C ALA A 226 -18.74 -9.33 15.23
N GLY A 227 -19.58 -8.71 14.40
CA GLY A 227 -21.01 -9.00 14.33
C GLY A 227 -21.31 -10.46 13.99
N ALA A 228 -20.58 -11.03 13.02
CA ALA A 228 -20.70 -12.44 12.62
C ALA A 228 -20.25 -13.41 13.73
N ILE A 229 -19.14 -13.12 14.42
CA ILE A 229 -18.67 -13.88 15.58
C ILE A 229 -19.76 -13.91 16.65
N TYR A 230 -20.32 -12.76 17.01
CA TYR A 230 -21.41 -12.69 18.00
C TYR A 230 -22.66 -13.45 17.51
N CYS A 231 -22.97 -13.41 16.21
CA CYS A 231 -24.06 -14.17 15.62
C CYS A 231 -23.89 -15.70 15.67
N ILE A 232 -22.66 -16.23 15.59
CA ILE A 232 -22.42 -17.68 15.64
C ILE A 232 -22.09 -18.19 17.05
N CYS A 233 -21.65 -17.31 17.95
CA CYS A 233 -21.22 -17.66 19.31
C CYS A 233 -22.17 -17.23 20.43
N GLY A 234 -23.08 -16.29 20.17
CA GLY A 234 -24.01 -15.76 21.18
C GLY A 234 -25.03 -16.80 21.63
N GLN A 235 -25.34 -16.80 22.94
CA GLN A 235 -26.25 -17.76 23.55
C GLN A 235 -27.67 -17.19 23.67
N ASP A 236 -28.65 -17.73 22.93
CA ASP A 236 -30.03 -17.21 22.95
C ASP A 236 -30.80 -17.55 24.24
N ASN A 237 -30.41 -18.63 24.92
CA ASN A 237 -30.83 -19.06 26.26
C ASN A 237 -29.98 -20.26 26.74
N ALA A 238 -30.33 -20.86 27.89
CA ALA A 238 -29.57 -21.90 28.62
C ALA A 238 -29.27 -23.22 27.87
N GLN A 239 -29.62 -23.35 26.58
CA GLN A 239 -29.50 -24.59 25.81
C GLN A 239 -28.44 -24.53 24.68
N ALA A 240 -27.82 -23.37 24.47
CA ALA A 240 -26.79 -23.15 23.43
C ALA A 240 -25.42 -22.85 24.06
N GLU A 241 -25.04 -23.58 25.10
CA GLU A 241 -23.75 -23.40 25.76
C GLU A 241 -22.58 -23.78 24.82
N LYS A 242 -21.55 -22.95 24.80
CA LYS A 242 -20.21 -23.30 24.25
C LYS A 242 -20.16 -23.68 22.77
N VAL A 243 -20.99 -23.06 21.94
CA VAL A 243 -21.08 -23.39 20.50
C VAL A 243 -19.77 -23.09 19.74
N CYS A 244 -19.04 -22.03 20.11
CA CYS A 244 -17.80 -21.64 19.41
C CYS A 244 -16.52 -22.22 20.01
N ALA A 245 -16.54 -22.62 21.29
CA ALA A 245 -15.44 -23.33 21.91
C ALA A 245 -15.93 -24.09 23.14
N ARG A 246 -15.46 -25.32 23.34
CA ARG A 246 -15.87 -26.16 24.48
C ARG A 246 -15.51 -25.58 25.85
N ASN A 247 -14.57 -24.65 25.89
CA ASN A 247 -14.13 -23.91 27.07
C ASN A 247 -14.62 -22.44 27.09
N GLN A 248 -15.55 -22.07 26.21
CA GLN A 248 -16.15 -20.73 26.20
C GLN A 248 -16.81 -20.45 27.56
N ALA A 249 -16.56 -19.25 28.11
CA ALA A 249 -17.25 -18.79 29.30
C ALA A 249 -18.71 -18.46 28.99
N ASP A 250 -19.63 -18.82 29.88
CA ASP A 250 -21.08 -18.62 29.72
C ASP A 250 -21.52 -17.18 30.06
N THR A 251 -20.74 -16.18 29.60
CA THR A 251 -20.86 -14.77 30.00
C THR A 251 -21.55 -13.88 28.96
N HIS A 252 -21.73 -14.36 27.72
CA HIS A 252 -22.26 -13.55 26.61
C HIS A 252 -23.61 -14.12 26.12
N LYS A 253 -24.64 -13.89 26.93
CA LYS A 253 -26.03 -14.19 26.56
C LYS A 253 -26.53 -13.16 25.55
N TRP A 254 -27.21 -13.63 24.52
CA TRP A 254 -28.00 -12.78 23.65
C TRP A 254 -29.15 -12.20 24.48
N THR A 255 -29.11 -10.90 24.74
CA THR A 255 -30.22 -10.21 25.41
C THR A 255 -31.00 -9.42 24.35
N SER A 256 -32.24 -9.82 24.07
CA SER A 256 -33.17 -9.03 23.22
C SER A 256 -33.50 -7.65 23.80
N SER A 257 -33.06 -7.39 25.04
CA SER A 257 -32.93 -6.09 25.68
C SER A 257 -31.47 -5.92 26.14
N THR A 258 -30.70 -5.14 25.40
CA THR A 258 -29.29 -4.83 25.61
C THR A 258 -28.93 -4.54 27.07
N ASN A 259 -27.89 -5.22 27.55
CA ASN A 259 -26.72 -4.55 28.11
C ASN A 259 -25.50 -5.33 27.62
N ALA A 260 -24.73 -4.72 26.71
CA ALA A 260 -23.37 -5.12 26.43
C ALA A 260 -22.49 -4.97 27.68
#